data_AF-A0A518D741-F1
#
_entry.id   AF-A0A518D741-F1
#
_cell.length_a   1.000
_cell.length_b   1.000
_cell.length_c   1.000
_cell.angle_alpha   90.00
_cell.angle_beta   90.00
_cell.angle_gamma   90.00
#
_symmetry.space_group_name_H-M   'P 1'
#
loop_
_entity.id
_entity.type
_entity.pdbx_description
1 polymer ?
#
loop_
_entity_poly.entity_id
_entity_poly.type
_entity_poly.pdbx_seq_one_letter_code
_entity_poly.pdbx_strand_id
1 'polypeptide(L)'
;MRFRLTTLLYVFALIAVGIRIFGAAGLLVAALVPGFWWWVREWLRRPLFAATSVALLVATAILGALVFPFDTVRTPSYRNMEASVIKQCALALASYQRDHGALPPPCTKDKNGKPLHSWRTLLLPYLEEPELYKRIRLDEPWDSPANLAVFESTHVLGLTSPTFQLYGLPDDGAYYLAVTGDGTLWGPPPLANMQSCAADRVLVVQTAIKQAKWYEPVDLTIDEFTSLMTGDDQYEMNTVHQGYFATSYCQIRRRQGRAVAMRDCLVRFANRTKDAAAARSLVLVTDDPIEVHEIANLDWPSKGTVTRLVGVQVHWGRVWNVAVFVALALLPARWVFRRRADA
;
A
#
# COMPACT_ATOMS: atom_id res chain seq x y z
N MET A 1 31.32 36.02 30.05
CA MET A 1 31.09 36.06 28.58
C MET A 1 29.92 36.98 28.30
N ARG A 2 30.09 38.05 27.50
CA ARG A 2 28.96 38.93 27.11
C ARG A 2 28.37 38.41 25.79
N PHE A 3 27.29 37.64 25.87
CA PHE A 3 26.55 37.24 24.67
C PHE A 3 25.75 38.44 24.16
N ARG A 4 25.90 38.77 22.87
CA ARG A 4 25.06 39.79 22.24
C ARG A 4 23.67 39.17 22.02
N LEU A 5 22.61 39.91 22.35
CA LEU A 5 21.21 39.48 22.20
C LEU A 5 20.92 38.93 20.79
N THR A 6 21.56 39.51 19.77
CA THR A 6 21.46 39.07 18.36
C THR A 6 21.99 37.66 18.11
N THR A 7 22.97 37.19 18.88
CA THR A 7 23.55 35.84 18.71
C THR A 7 22.63 34.79 19.32
N LEU A 8 22.00 35.09 20.45
CA LEU A 8 21.00 34.22 21.05
C LEU A 8 19.78 34.09 20.13
N LEU A 9 19.27 35.22 19.64
CA LEU A 9 18.11 35.24 18.73
C LEU A 9 18.39 34.46 17.43
N TYR A 10 19.60 34.56 16.90
CA TYR A 10 20.05 33.75 15.75
C TYR A 10 20.01 32.25 16.03
N VAL A 11 20.60 31.82 17.15
CA VAL A 11 20.66 30.39 17.51
C VAL A 11 19.27 29.83 17.76
N PHE A 12 18.40 30.57 18.47
CA PHE A 12 17.00 30.18 18.67
C PHE A 12 16.23 30.09 17.34
N ALA A 13 16.40 31.05 16.43
CA ALA A 13 15.76 31.00 15.12
C ALA A 13 16.25 29.81 14.28
N LEU A 14 17.55 29.52 14.30
CA LEU A 14 18.13 28.40 13.58
C LEU A 14 17.65 27.04 14.13
N ILE A 15 17.56 26.91 15.46
CA ILE A 15 17.01 25.73 16.13
C ILE A 15 15.52 25.57 15.79
N ALA A 16 14.73 26.64 15.90
CA ALA A 16 13.29 26.59 15.64
C ALA A 16 12.99 26.16 14.19
N VAL A 17 13.71 26.72 13.22
CA VAL A 17 13.57 26.34 11.81
C VAL A 17 14.12 24.93 11.56
N GLY A 18 15.24 24.56 12.18
CA GLY A 18 15.82 23.22 12.09
C GLY A 18 14.84 22.14 12.58
N ILE A 19 14.21 22.34 13.75
CA ILE A 19 13.20 21.43 14.30
C ILE A 19 11.99 21.33 13.37
N ARG A 20 11.56 22.45 12.78
CA ARG A 20 10.41 22.46 11.87
C ARG A 20 10.65 21.69 10.56
N ILE A 21 11.91 21.53 10.14
CA ILE A 21 12.28 20.82 8.90
C ILE A 21 12.60 19.35 9.18
N PHE A 22 13.35 19.08 10.25
CA PHE A 22 13.95 17.75 10.52
C PHE A 22 13.39 17.08 11.79
N GLY A 23 12.37 17.63 12.42
CA GLY A 23 11.86 17.14 13.70
C GLY A 23 12.92 17.22 14.79
N ALA A 24 12.99 16.21 15.67
CA ALA A 24 13.96 16.18 16.77
C ALA A 24 15.43 16.24 16.28
N ALA A 25 15.73 15.70 15.10
CA ALA A 25 17.06 15.76 14.50
C ALA A 25 17.49 17.20 14.13
N GLY A 26 16.53 18.13 14.03
CA GLY A 26 16.78 19.54 13.75
C GLY A 26 17.66 20.25 14.78
N LEU A 27 17.66 19.79 16.04
CA LEU A 27 18.56 20.28 17.08
C LEU A 27 20.03 19.98 16.76
N LEU A 28 20.30 18.76 16.29
CA LEU A 28 21.64 18.34 15.90
C LEU A 28 22.12 19.11 14.68
N VAL A 29 21.27 19.23 13.65
CA VAL A 29 21.61 19.98 12.43
C VAL A 29 21.86 21.46 12.74
N ALA A 30 21.04 22.08 13.59
CA ALA A 30 21.23 23.47 14.01
C ALA A 30 22.51 23.68 14.84
N ALA A 31 22.93 22.70 15.66
CA ALA A 31 24.16 22.77 16.43
C ALA A 31 25.43 22.64 15.57
N LEU A 32 25.35 21.91 14.45
CA LEU A 32 26.47 21.74 13.52
C LEU A 32 26.81 23.02 12.76
N VAL A 33 25.83 23.89 12.48
CA VAL A 33 26.01 25.10 11.67
C VAL A 33 26.98 26.12 12.31
N PRO A 34 26.87 26.49 13.60
CA PRO A 34 27.88 27.33 14.26
C PRO A 34 29.27 26.68 14.29
N GLY A 35 29.34 25.36 14.53
CA GLY A 35 30.58 24.59 14.52
C GLY A 35 31.28 24.61 13.16
N PHE A 36 30.50 24.46 12.08
CA PHE A 36 30.96 24.58 10.70
C PHE A 36 31.56 25.96 10.43
N TRP A 37 30.90 27.05 10.82
CA TRP A 37 31.43 28.41 10.59
C TRP A 37 32.65 28.74 11.45
N TRP A 38 32.69 28.24 12.67
CA TRP A 38 33.89 28.35 13.50
C TRP A 38 35.07 27.63 12.85
N TRP A 39 34.84 26.43 12.32
CA TRP A 39 35.82 25.66 11.56
C TRP A 39 36.25 26.37 10.28
N VAL A 40 35.33 26.86 9.44
CA VAL A 40 35.61 27.63 8.22
C VAL A 40 36.44 28.89 8.52
N ARG A 41 36.17 29.58 9.62
CA ARG A 41 36.95 30.76 10.05
C ARG A 41 38.39 30.39 10.41
N GLU A 42 38.59 29.27 11.10
CA GLU A 42 39.93 28.79 11.47
C GLU A 42 40.68 28.23 10.26
N TRP A 43 39.94 27.63 9.34
CA TRP A 43 40.38 27.10 8.06
C TRP A 43 40.85 28.20 7.07
N LEU A 44 40.14 29.33 6.99
CA LEU A 44 40.52 30.52 6.20
C LEU A 44 41.83 31.19 6.67
N ARG A 45 42.37 30.82 7.83
CA ARG A 45 43.64 31.36 8.35
C ARG A 45 44.87 30.56 7.89
N ARG A 46 44.71 29.37 7.28
CA ARG A 46 45.83 28.49 6.92
C ARG A 46 45.70 28.01 5.45
N PRO A 47 46.52 28.51 4.51
CA PRO A 47 46.31 28.31 3.07
C PRO A 47 46.48 26.86 2.60
N LEU A 48 47.33 26.06 3.26
CA LEU A 48 47.53 24.64 2.89
C LEU A 48 46.33 23.75 3.24
N PHE A 49 45.56 24.10 4.28
CA PHE A 49 44.34 23.36 4.65
C PHE A 49 43.16 23.69 3.73
N ALA A 50 43.19 24.85 3.06
CA ALA A 50 42.12 25.32 2.17
C ALA A 50 41.90 24.41 0.95
N ALA A 51 42.97 23.92 0.33
CA ALA A 51 42.87 23.02 -0.82
C ALA A 51 42.35 21.63 -0.42
N THR A 52 42.82 21.09 0.70
CA THR A 52 42.47 19.73 1.16
C THR A 52 41.01 19.59 1.58
N SER A 53 40.39 20.64 2.12
CA SER A 53 39.02 20.55 2.62
C SER A 53 37.96 20.82 1.56
N VAL A 54 38.29 21.57 0.50
CA VAL A 54 37.45 21.62 -0.71
C VAL A 54 37.41 20.25 -1.38
N ALA A 55 38.57 19.59 -1.49
CA ALA A 55 38.64 18.21 -1.98
C ALA A 55 37.83 17.25 -1.08
N LEU A 56 37.91 17.40 0.24
CA LEU A 56 37.11 16.59 1.18
C LEU A 56 35.61 16.85 1.06
N LEU A 57 35.17 18.12 0.90
CA LEU A 57 33.75 18.49 0.72
C LEU A 57 33.19 17.97 -0.60
N VAL A 58 33.95 18.08 -1.69
CA VAL A 58 33.57 17.50 -2.99
C VAL A 58 33.56 15.98 -2.89
N ALA A 59 34.53 15.36 -2.22
CA ALA A 59 34.54 13.92 -1.98
C ALA A 59 33.36 13.48 -1.12
N THR A 60 32.96 14.22 -0.07
CA THR A 60 31.77 13.91 0.74
C THR A 60 30.47 14.19 0.00
N ALA A 61 30.42 15.17 -0.90
CA ALA A 61 29.26 15.39 -1.76
C ALA A 61 29.13 14.27 -2.80
N ILE A 62 30.24 13.79 -3.37
CA ILE A 62 30.26 12.64 -4.30
C ILE A 62 29.94 11.33 -3.56
N LEU A 63 30.55 11.09 -2.39
CA LEU A 63 30.23 9.93 -1.54
C LEU A 63 28.78 10.02 -1.06
N GLY A 64 28.30 11.21 -0.73
CA GLY A 64 26.91 11.49 -0.42
C GLY A 64 26.01 11.14 -1.60
N ALA A 65 26.33 11.55 -2.81
CA ALA A 65 25.57 11.17 -4.00
C ALA A 65 25.65 9.67 -4.36
N LEU A 66 26.72 8.97 -3.94
CA LEU A 66 26.89 7.53 -4.13
C LEU A 66 26.22 6.68 -3.03
N VAL A 67 26.19 7.19 -1.79
CA VAL A 67 25.74 6.46 -0.58
C VAL A 67 24.33 6.87 -0.18
N PHE A 68 23.90 8.12 -0.41
CA PHE A 68 22.48 8.44 -0.43
C PHE A 68 21.93 7.69 -1.63
N PRO A 69 21.05 6.72 -1.40
CA PRO A 69 20.33 6.18 -2.51
C PRO A 69 19.55 7.36 -3.10
N PHE A 70 19.82 7.71 -4.37
CA PHE A 70 18.70 8.06 -5.21
C PHE A 70 17.88 6.78 -5.26
N ASP A 71 17.10 6.52 -4.22
CA ASP A 71 16.09 5.52 -4.30
C ASP A 71 15.19 6.06 -5.40
N THR A 72 15.43 5.62 -6.64
CA THR A 72 14.36 4.95 -7.34
C THR A 72 13.89 3.92 -6.33
N VAL A 73 13.02 4.35 -5.42
CA VAL A 73 12.24 3.47 -4.59
C VAL A 73 11.67 2.57 -5.66
N ARG A 74 12.22 1.36 -5.79
CA ARG A 74 11.51 0.28 -6.42
C ARG A 74 10.35 0.17 -5.48
N THR A 75 9.30 0.96 -5.72
CA THR A 75 8.02 0.77 -5.11
C THR A 75 7.81 -0.71 -5.37
N PRO A 76 7.83 -1.57 -4.32
CA PRO A 76 7.46 -2.95 -4.54
C PRO A 76 6.18 -2.83 -5.33
N SER A 77 6.15 -3.41 -6.53
CA SER A 77 4.99 -3.22 -7.39
C SER A 77 3.83 -3.66 -6.53
N TYR A 78 2.91 -2.74 -6.19
CA TYR A 78 1.80 -3.05 -5.29
C TYR A 78 1.06 -4.30 -5.77
N ARG A 79 1.16 -4.58 -7.08
CA ARG A 79 0.83 -5.81 -7.79
C ARG A 79 1.48 -7.09 -7.24
N ASN A 80 2.79 -7.10 -7.00
CA ASN A 80 3.48 -8.27 -6.42
C ASN A 80 3.09 -8.48 -4.96
N MET A 81 2.90 -7.38 -4.21
CA MET A 81 2.39 -7.44 -2.84
C MET A 81 0.96 -7.99 -2.84
N GLU A 82 0.10 -7.48 -3.74
CA GLU A 82 -1.26 -7.96 -3.94
C GLU A 82 -1.30 -9.44 -4.29
N ALA A 83 -0.47 -9.86 -5.25
CA ALA A 83 -0.33 -11.26 -5.66
C ALA A 83 -0.02 -12.15 -4.46
N SER A 84 0.89 -11.69 -3.60
CA SER A 84 1.27 -12.42 -2.39
C SER A 84 0.10 -12.55 -1.43
N VAL A 85 -0.68 -11.49 -1.20
CA VAL A 85 -1.84 -11.54 -0.29
C VAL A 85 -2.96 -12.42 -0.85
N ILE A 86 -3.31 -12.28 -2.13
CA ILE A 86 -4.30 -13.15 -2.80
C ILE A 86 -3.85 -14.62 -2.72
N LYS A 87 -2.56 -14.89 -2.93
CA LYS A 87 -2.00 -16.24 -2.84
C LYS A 87 -2.10 -16.79 -1.41
N GLN A 88 -1.79 -15.98 -0.40
CA GLN A 88 -1.94 -16.39 1.01
C GLN A 88 -3.41 -16.72 1.33
N CYS A 89 -4.36 -15.90 0.88
CA CYS A 89 -5.78 -16.17 1.02
C CYS A 89 -6.19 -17.51 0.36
N ALA A 90 -5.72 -17.77 -0.87
CA ALA A 90 -5.98 -19.03 -1.57
C ALA A 90 -5.40 -20.25 -0.85
N LEU A 91 -4.15 -20.15 -0.36
CA LEU A 91 -3.48 -21.22 0.40
C LEU A 91 -4.17 -21.49 1.74
N ALA A 92 -4.66 -20.44 2.40
CA ALA A 92 -5.44 -20.58 3.63
C ALA A 92 -6.76 -21.33 3.35
N LEU A 93 -7.44 -21.01 2.24
CA LEU A 93 -8.67 -21.72 1.83
C LEU A 93 -8.40 -23.19 1.51
N ALA A 94 -7.30 -23.48 0.82
CA ALA A 94 -6.88 -24.86 0.57
C ALA A 94 -6.52 -25.60 1.86
N SER A 95 -5.94 -24.93 2.85
CA SER A 95 -5.64 -25.51 4.17
C SER A 95 -6.90 -25.79 4.97
N TYR A 96 -7.85 -24.86 4.97
CA TYR A 96 -9.18 -25.08 5.55
C TYR A 96 -9.86 -26.29 4.90
N GLN A 97 -9.84 -26.35 3.56
CA GLN A 97 -10.42 -27.47 2.83
C GLN A 97 -9.76 -28.81 3.16
N ARG A 98 -8.43 -28.84 3.31
CA ARG A 98 -7.69 -30.03 3.71
C ARG A 98 -8.12 -30.54 5.09
N ASP A 99 -8.38 -29.63 6.03
CA ASP A 99 -8.70 -29.99 7.41
C ASP A 99 -10.21 -30.26 7.62
N HIS A 100 -11.09 -29.65 6.83
CA HIS A 100 -12.56 -29.74 6.97
C HIS A 100 -13.25 -30.52 5.83
N GLY A 101 -12.54 -30.88 4.77
CA GLY A 101 -13.06 -31.62 3.61
C GLY A 101 -13.87 -30.79 2.60
N ALA A 102 -14.12 -29.51 2.89
CA ALA A 102 -14.86 -28.58 2.03
C ALA A 102 -14.34 -27.14 2.21
N LEU A 103 -14.64 -26.26 1.26
CA LEU A 103 -14.44 -24.82 1.45
C LEU A 103 -15.30 -24.32 2.62
N PRO A 104 -14.88 -23.24 3.31
CA PRO A 104 -15.71 -22.63 4.33
C PRO A 104 -17.05 -22.18 3.72
N PRO A 105 -18.17 -22.32 4.44
CA PRO A 105 -19.44 -21.79 3.97
C PRO A 105 -19.32 -20.27 3.78
N PRO A 106 -19.89 -19.68 2.71
CA PRO A 106 -19.81 -18.22 2.47
C PRO A 106 -20.24 -17.38 3.68
N CYS A 107 -21.25 -17.87 4.38
CA CYS A 107 -21.75 -17.30 5.62
C CYS A 107 -22.15 -18.43 6.57
N THR A 108 -21.66 -18.39 7.81
CA THR A 108 -22.16 -19.27 8.87
C THR A 108 -23.54 -18.79 9.30
N LYS A 109 -24.40 -19.73 9.71
CA LYS A 109 -25.77 -19.41 10.12
C LYS A 109 -26.07 -20.04 11.47
N ASP A 110 -26.92 -19.38 12.25
CA ASP A 110 -27.47 -19.95 13.48
C ASP A 110 -28.50 -21.06 13.16
N LYS A 111 -29.05 -21.68 14.22
CA LYS A 111 -30.07 -22.73 14.10
C LYS A 111 -31.35 -22.26 13.40
N ASN A 112 -31.61 -20.95 13.37
CA ASN A 112 -32.76 -20.33 12.73
C ASN A 112 -32.46 -19.81 11.32
N GLY A 113 -31.23 -20.03 10.82
CA GLY A 113 -30.78 -19.57 9.50
C GLY A 113 -30.32 -18.11 9.45
N LYS A 114 -30.20 -17.42 10.59
CA LYS A 114 -29.68 -16.04 10.66
C LYS A 114 -28.19 -16.04 10.33
N PRO A 115 -27.70 -15.16 9.44
CA PRO A 115 -26.28 -15.02 9.14
C PRO A 115 -25.49 -14.60 10.39
N LEU A 116 -24.37 -15.27 10.64
CA LEU A 116 -23.48 -15.02 11.78
C LEU A 116 -22.15 -14.44 11.35
N HIS A 117 -21.32 -15.18 10.60
CA HIS A 117 -19.95 -14.75 10.25
C HIS A 117 -19.61 -15.00 8.79
N SER A 118 -18.74 -14.14 8.24
CA SER A 118 -18.12 -14.37 6.94
C SER A 118 -17.23 -15.61 6.96
N TRP A 119 -17.09 -16.28 5.81
CA TRP A 119 -16.06 -17.31 5.59
C TRP A 119 -14.64 -16.82 5.95
N ARG A 120 -14.38 -15.51 5.83
CA ARG A 120 -13.10 -14.87 6.18
C ARG A 120 -12.78 -15.01 7.67
N THR A 121 -13.79 -14.97 8.54
CA THR A 121 -13.64 -15.20 9.97
C THR A 121 -13.13 -16.61 10.27
N LEU A 122 -13.63 -17.61 9.54
CA LEU A 122 -13.19 -19.01 9.67
C LEU A 122 -11.75 -19.23 9.18
N LEU A 123 -11.24 -18.32 8.36
CA LEU A 123 -9.93 -18.41 7.76
C LEU A 123 -8.81 -17.89 8.67
N LEU A 124 -9.14 -17.12 9.70
CA LEU A 124 -8.15 -16.47 10.58
C LEU A 124 -7.07 -17.40 11.14
N PRO A 125 -7.38 -18.63 11.64
CA PRO A 125 -6.34 -19.54 12.12
C PRO A 125 -5.32 -19.95 11.04
N TYR A 126 -5.73 -19.93 9.77
CA TYR A 126 -4.90 -20.26 8.61
C TYR A 126 -4.16 -19.05 8.02
N LEU A 127 -4.48 -17.85 8.50
CA LEU A 127 -3.83 -16.58 8.16
C LEU A 127 -2.89 -16.10 9.28
N GLU A 128 -2.41 -17.02 10.12
CA GLU A 128 -1.56 -16.73 11.28
C GLU A 128 -2.24 -15.88 12.37
N GLU A 129 -3.58 -15.88 12.43
CA GLU A 129 -4.40 -15.10 13.39
C GLU A 129 -5.22 -15.98 14.38
N PRO A 130 -4.66 -17.04 15.01
CA PRO A 130 -5.41 -17.90 15.92
C PRO A 130 -5.86 -17.20 17.21
N GLU A 131 -5.09 -16.24 17.70
CA GLU A 131 -5.42 -15.48 18.92
C GLU A 131 -6.53 -14.45 18.67
N LEU A 132 -6.63 -13.90 17.45
CA LEU A 132 -7.80 -13.13 17.05
C LEU A 132 -9.03 -14.03 16.98
N TYR A 133 -8.93 -15.19 16.33
CA TYR A 133 -10.04 -16.13 16.19
C TYR A 133 -10.66 -16.53 17.53
N LYS A 134 -9.83 -16.83 18.55
CA LYS A 134 -10.29 -17.18 19.91
C LYS A 134 -11.07 -16.07 20.62
N ARG A 135 -10.86 -14.81 20.26
CA ARG A 135 -11.54 -13.66 20.88
C ARG A 135 -12.93 -13.42 20.30
N ILE A 136 -13.24 -14.00 19.14
CA ILE A 136 -14.51 -13.83 18.43
C ILE A 136 -15.55 -14.78 19.01
N ARG A 137 -16.74 -14.26 19.34
CA ARG A 137 -17.88 -15.06 19.77
C ARG A 137 -18.62 -15.59 18.54
N LEU A 138 -18.30 -16.82 18.15
CA LEU A 138 -18.84 -17.46 16.95
C LEU A 138 -20.34 -17.81 17.06
N ASP A 139 -20.87 -17.86 18.27
CA ASP A 139 -22.29 -18.07 18.59
C ASP A 139 -23.12 -16.78 18.50
N GLU A 140 -22.46 -15.62 18.49
CA GLU A 140 -23.09 -14.32 18.28
C GLU A 140 -22.91 -13.84 16.83
N PRO A 141 -23.80 -12.97 16.31
CA PRO A 141 -23.61 -12.32 15.01
C PRO A 141 -22.30 -11.51 14.92
N TRP A 142 -21.76 -11.35 13.71
CA TRP A 142 -20.57 -10.52 13.46
C TRP A 142 -20.74 -9.06 13.92
N ASP A 143 -21.96 -8.54 13.88
CA ASP A 143 -22.34 -7.18 14.27
C ASP A 143 -22.71 -7.05 15.76
N SER A 144 -22.47 -8.09 16.57
CA SER A 144 -22.67 -7.97 18.01
C SER A 144 -21.68 -6.97 18.62
N PRO A 145 -22.06 -6.23 19.68
CA PRO A 145 -21.16 -5.28 20.33
C PRO A 145 -19.83 -5.90 20.79
N ALA A 146 -19.86 -7.18 21.20
CA ALA A 146 -18.66 -7.90 21.61
C ALA A 146 -17.72 -8.18 20.42
N ASN A 147 -18.27 -8.61 19.29
CA ASN A 147 -17.49 -8.93 18.09
C ASN A 147 -16.97 -7.65 17.41
N LEU A 148 -17.78 -6.60 17.30
CA LEU A 148 -17.35 -5.30 16.76
C LEU A 148 -16.15 -4.72 17.51
N ALA A 149 -16.14 -4.79 18.85
CA ALA A 149 -15.00 -4.32 19.66
C ALA A 149 -13.68 -5.05 19.32
N VAL A 150 -13.75 -6.33 18.97
CA VAL A 150 -12.60 -7.13 18.55
C VAL A 150 -12.16 -6.76 17.13
N PHE A 151 -13.11 -6.61 16.21
CA PHE A 151 -12.82 -6.29 14.81
C PHE A 151 -12.28 -4.88 14.60
N GLU A 152 -12.85 -3.87 15.26
CA GLU A 152 -12.43 -2.47 15.12
C GLU A 152 -11.02 -2.20 15.68
N SER A 153 -10.54 -3.07 16.58
CA SER A 153 -9.20 -2.97 17.16
C SER A 153 -8.15 -3.83 16.47
N THR A 154 -8.51 -4.57 15.41
CA THR A 154 -7.61 -5.55 14.77
C THR A 154 -7.47 -5.34 13.26
N HIS A 155 -6.26 -5.56 12.75
CA HIS A 155 -5.94 -5.52 11.32
C HIS A 155 -5.46 -6.90 10.88
N VAL A 156 -6.05 -7.47 9.82
CA VAL A 156 -5.69 -8.80 9.30
C VAL A 156 -4.97 -8.63 7.98
N LEU A 157 -3.62 -8.66 8.01
CA LEU A 157 -2.79 -8.38 6.83
C LEU A 157 -3.15 -9.29 5.63
N GLY A 158 -3.47 -10.57 5.89
CA GLY A 158 -3.87 -11.54 4.87
C GLY A 158 -5.20 -11.27 4.16
N LEU A 159 -5.97 -10.27 4.60
CA LEU A 159 -7.24 -9.85 3.98
C LEU A 159 -7.19 -8.39 3.48
N THR A 160 -6.09 -7.67 3.70
CA THR A 160 -5.89 -6.31 3.19
C THR A 160 -5.52 -6.32 1.70
N SER A 161 -5.74 -5.20 1.00
CA SER A 161 -5.31 -5.04 -0.38
C SER A 161 -4.30 -3.89 -0.48
N PRO A 162 -2.99 -4.18 -0.63
CA PRO A 162 -1.98 -3.15 -0.88
C PRO A 162 -2.33 -2.22 -2.06
N THR A 163 -3.02 -2.78 -3.06
CA THR A 163 -3.49 -2.03 -4.21
C THR A 163 -4.60 -1.04 -3.85
N PHE A 164 -5.61 -1.45 -3.07
CA PHE A 164 -6.68 -0.54 -2.66
C PHE A 164 -6.24 0.46 -1.57
N GLN A 165 -5.28 0.09 -0.72
CA GLN A 165 -4.62 1.00 0.23
C GLN A 165 -3.90 2.14 -0.48
N LEU A 166 -3.22 1.87 -1.60
CA LEU A 166 -2.63 2.90 -2.45
C LEU A 166 -3.68 3.93 -2.92
N TYR A 167 -4.93 3.50 -3.09
CA TYR A 167 -6.04 4.36 -3.50
C TYR A 167 -6.78 4.99 -2.33
N GLY A 168 -6.28 4.83 -1.10
CA GLY A 168 -6.86 5.41 0.11
C GLY A 168 -8.14 4.72 0.58
N LEU A 169 -8.41 3.49 0.14
CA LEU A 169 -9.51 2.71 0.72
C LEU A 169 -9.12 2.15 2.11
N PRO A 170 -10.10 1.92 3.01
CA PRO A 170 -9.85 1.45 4.38
C PRO A 170 -9.16 0.09 4.46
N ASP A 171 -8.38 -0.16 5.51
CA ASP A 171 -7.70 -1.46 5.72
C ASP A 171 -8.67 -2.58 6.11
N ASP A 172 -9.85 -2.23 6.61
CA ASP A 172 -10.86 -3.20 7.06
C ASP A 172 -11.85 -3.61 5.95
N GLY A 173 -11.63 -3.21 4.70
CA GLY A 173 -12.48 -3.56 3.57
C GLY A 173 -12.42 -5.03 3.14
N ALA A 174 -13.55 -5.59 2.69
CA ALA A 174 -13.64 -6.89 2.06
C ALA A 174 -13.20 -6.78 0.58
N TYR A 175 -11.91 -7.02 0.33
CA TYR A 175 -11.34 -6.87 -1.01
C TYR A 175 -11.25 -8.15 -1.83
N TYR A 176 -11.38 -9.30 -1.17
CA TYR A 176 -11.29 -10.61 -1.79
C TYR A 176 -12.64 -11.30 -1.60
N LEU A 177 -13.47 -11.28 -2.64
CA LEU A 177 -14.86 -11.77 -2.59
C LEU A 177 -15.01 -13.13 -3.26
N ALA A 178 -15.73 -14.03 -2.61
CA ALA A 178 -16.18 -15.27 -3.23
C ALA A 178 -17.28 -14.96 -4.25
N VAL A 179 -17.39 -15.78 -5.30
CA VAL A 179 -18.55 -15.75 -6.19
C VAL A 179 -19.46 -16.92 -5.80
N THR A 180 -20.61 -16.57 -5.24
CA THR A 180 -21.57 -17.49 -4.65
C THR A 180 -22.76 -17.70 -5.58
N GLY A 181 -23.32 -18.90 -5.53
CA GLY A 181 -24.47 -19.30 -6.34
C GLY A 181 -24.41 -20.79 -6.68
N ASP A 182 -25.52 -21.31 -7.19
CA ASP A 182 -25.62 -22.70 -7.60
C ASP A 182 -24.63 -22.99 -8.73
N GLY A 183 -23.93 -24.13 -8.64
CA GLY A 183 -22.92 -24.52 -9.61
C GLY A 183 -21.57 -23.80 -9.46
N THR A 184 -21.37 -22.95 -8.45
CA THR A 184 -20.04 -22.37 -8.13
C THR A 184 -19.26 -23.26 -7.15
N LEU A 185 -17.96 -22.99 -6.97
CA LEU A 185 -17.16 -23.63 -5.91
C LEU A 185 -17.70 -23.38 -4.50
N TRP A 186 -18.47 -22.31 -4.30
CA TRP A 186 -18.98 -21.85 -3.00
C TRP A 186 -20.45 -22.20 -2.76
N GLY A 187 -21.12 -22.83 -3.73
CA GLY A 187 -22.51 -23.27 -3.63
C GLY A 187 -22.66 -24.59 -2.83
N PRO A 188 -23.88 -24.93 -2.38
CA PRO A 188 -24.15 -26.20 -1.72
C PRO A 188 -23.78 -27.38 -2.64
N PRO A 189 -22.94 -28.33 -2.20
CA PRO A 189 -22.37 -29.35 -3.09
C PRO A 189 -23.26 -30.61 -3.15
N PRO A 190 -23.11 -31.46 -4.17
CA PRO A 190 -22.82 -32.86 -3.94
C PRO A 190 -21.31 -32.99 -3.68
N LEU A 191 -20.96 -33.48 -2.48
CA LEU A 191 -19.58 -33.76 -1.99
C LEU A 191 -18.68 -34.56 -2.96
N ALA A 192 -19.23 -35.15 -4.02
CA ALA A 192 -18.52 -36.04 -4.94
C ALA A 192 -17.67 -35.33 -6.01
N ASN A 193 -17.91 -34.05 -6.33
CA ASN A 193 -17.36 -33.46 -7.57
C ASN A 193 -16.27 -32.38 -7.38
N MET A 194 -15.78 -32.15 -6.17
CA MET A 194 -14.65 -31.22 -6.03
C MET A 194 -13.33 -31.85 -6.46
N GLN A 195 -13.03 -33.13 -6.20
CA GLN A 195 -11.76 -33.73 -6.70
C GLN A 195 -11.68 -33.80 -8.25
N SER A 196 -12.81 -33.80 -8.95
CA SER A 196 -12.89 -33.80 -10.42
C SER A 196 -13.02 -32.40 -11.03
N CYS A 197 -13.31 -31.36 -10.24
CA CYS A 197 -13.49 -30.01 -10.75
C CYS A 197 -12.16 -29.43 -11.24
N ALA A 198 -12.18 -28.90 -12.48
CA ALA A 198 -11.03 -28.36 -13.18
C ALA A 198 -10.27 -27.30 -12.35
N ALA A 199 -8.94 -27.33 -12.44
CA ALA A 199 -8.01 -26.46 -11.72
C ALA A 199 -8.14 -24.97 -12.07
N ASP A 200 -8.83 -24.67 -13.17
CA ASP A 200 -8.98 -23.36 -13.78
C ASP A 200 -10.22 -22.59 -13.30
N ARG A 201 -10.92 -23.02 -12.26
CA ARG A 201 -12.06 -22.25 -11.71
C ARG A 201 -11.60 -21.15 -10.75
N VAL A 202 -12.27 -20.00 -10.82
CA VAL A 202 -12.01 -18.86 -9.93
C VAL A 202 -12.49 -19.19 -8.52
N LEU A 203 -11.56 -19.11 -7.57
CA LEU A 203 -11.81 -19.29 -6.14
C LEU A 203 -12.23 -17.98 -5.48
N VAL A 204 -11.48 -16.89 -5.69
CA VAL A 204 -11.76 -15.59 -5.08
C VAL A 204 -11.39 -14.46 -6.06
N VAL A 205 -12.18 -13.40 -6.06
CA VAL A 205 -12.02 -12.24 -6.95
C VAL A 205 -11.62 -11.01 -6.15
N GLN A 206 -10.58 -10.31 -6.60
CA GLN A 206 -10.20 -9.02 -6.03
C GLN A 206 -11.14 -7.92 -6.51
N THR A 207 -11.90 -7.28 -5.62
CA THR A 207 -12.78 -6.14 -5.93
C THR A 207 -13.12 -5.33 -4.69
N ALA A 208 -13.46 -4.06 -4.88
CA ALA A 208 -13.95 -3.17 -3.80
C ALA A 208 -15.42 -2.75 -4.00
N ILE A 209 -16.15 -3.39 -4.92
CA ILE A 209 -17.48 -2.91 -5.35
C ILE A 209 -18.54 -2.93 -4.23
N LYS A 210 -18.45 -3.88 -3.29
CA LYS A 210 -19.42 -4.03 -2.20
C LYS A 210 -19.26 -3.01 -1.07
N GLN A 211 -18.08 -2.38 -0.95
CA GLN A 211 -17.73 -1.48 0.17
C GLN A 211 -18.05 -2.05 1.57
N ALA A 212 -18.08 -3.39 1.69
CA ALA A 212 -18.32 -4.09 2.94
C ALA A 212 -17.00 -4.24 3.70
N LYS A 213 -17.07 -4.46 5.01
CA LYS A 213 -15.89 -4.81 5.81
C LYS A 213 -15.59 -6.31 5.74
N TRP A 214 -14.33 -6.69 5.98
CA TRP A 214 -13.88 -8.08 5.83
C TRP A 214 -14.63 -9.08 6.74
N TYR A 215 -15.14 -8.63 7.88
CA TYR A 215 -15.89 -9.47 8.82
C TYR A 215 -17.39 -9.59 8.47
N GLU A 216 -17.87 -8.81 7.49
CA GLU A 216 -19.25 -8.89 7.01
C GLU A 216 -19.43 -10.09 6.07
N PRO A 217 -20.50 -10.88 6.22
CA PRO A 217 -20.80 -12.03 5.36
C PRO A 217 -21.41 -11.58 4.02
N VAL A 218 -20.69 -10.72 3.29
CA VAL A 218 -21.07 -10.19 1.98
C VAL A 218 -20.07 -10.66 0.92
N ASP A 219 -20.60 -11.20 -0.17
CA ASP A 219 -19.86 -11.74 -1.31
C ASP A 219 -20.59 -11.41 -2.62
N LEU A 220 -20.04 -11.84 -3.76
CA LEU A 220 -20.64 -11.61 -5.07
C LEU A 220 -21.63 -12.71 -5.44
N THR A 221 -22.69 -12.35 -6.14
CA THR A 221 -23.48 -13.31 -6.93
C THR A 221 -22.85 -13.53 -8.30
N ILE A 222 -23.25 -14.61 -8.99
CA ILE A 222 -22.81 -14.89 -10.37
C ILE A 222 -23.13 -13.70 -11.29
N ASP A 223 -24.30 -13.09 -11.15
CA ASP A 223 -24.73 -11.95 -11.98
C ASP A 223 -23.92 -10.68 -11.69
N GLU A 224 -23.63 -10.42 -10.42
CA GLU A 224 -22.77 -9.30 -10.03
C GLU A 224 -21.35 -9.48 -10.55
N PHE A 225 -20.81 -10.70 -10.46
CA PHE A 225 -19.52 -11.02 -11.05
C PHE A 225 -19.54 -10.86 -12.58
N THR A 226 -20.59 -11.33 -13.24
CA THR A 226 -20.76 -11.19 -14.71
C THR A 226 -20.79 -9.72 -15.11
N SER A 227 -21.55 -8.89 -14.39
CA SER A 227 -21.60 -7.44 -14.59
C SER A 227 -20.24 -6.79 -14.33
N LEU A 228 -19.54 -7.22 -13.28
CA LEU A 228 -18.19 -6.77 -12.94
C LEU A 228 -17.18 -7.06 -14.06
N MET A 229 -17.32 -8.18 -14.76
CA MET A 229 -16.45 -8.57 -15.86
C MET A 229 -16.84 -7.93 -17.20
N THR A 230 -18.13 -7.65 -17.43
CA THR A 230 -18.66 -7.17 -18.73
C THR A 230 -18.91 -5.67 -18.84
N GLY A 231 -19.13 -4.96 -17.72
CA GLY A 231 -19.37 -3.51 -17.70
C GLY A 231 -18.23 -2.64 -18.26
N ASP A 232 -18.36 -1.32 -18.10
CA ASP A 232 -17.32 -0.35 -18.47
C ASP A 232 -16.75 0.30 -17.20
N ASP A 233 -15.48 0.04 -16.88
CA ASP A 233 -14.79 0.69 -15.77
C ASP A 233 -14.20 2.01 -16.29
N GLN A 234 -14.80 3.13 -15.88
CA GLN A 234 -14.16 4.45 -15.92
C GLN A 234 -13.69 4.81 -14.52
N TYR A 235 -12.86 3.97 -13.89
CA TYR A 235 -12.19 4.42 -12.67
C TYR A 235 -11.11 5.43 -13.06
N GLU A 236 -11.35 6.69 -12.73
CA GLU A 236 -10.33 7.74 -12.72
C GLU A 236 -9.47 7.54 -11.47
N MET A 237 -8.36 6.85 -11.65
CA MET A 237 -7.49 6.53 -10.54
C MET A 237 -6.37 7.56 -10.46
N ASN A 238 -6.39 8.38 -9.43
CA ASN A 238 -5.34 9.35 -9.17
C ASN A 238 -4.24 8.69 -8.34
N THR A 239 -3.09 8.42 -8.96
CA THR A 239 -1.88 8.05 -8.22
C THR A 239 -1.22 9.32 -7.71
N VAL A 240 -1.00 9.37 -6.39
CA VAL A 240 -0.37 10.52 -5.72
C VAL A 240 1.07 10.14 -5.38
N HIS A 241 2.03 10.77 -6.05
CA HIS A 241 3.43 10.66 -5.68
C HIS A 241 3.77 11.80 -4.73
N GLN A 242 3.89 11.51 -3.43
CA GLN A 242 4.34 12.48 -2.44
C GLN A 242 5.87 12.59 -2.45
N GLY A 243 6.37 13.67 -3.06
CA GLY A 243 7.75 14.10 -2.90
C GLY A 243 7.92 15.03 -1.70
N TYR A 244 9.17 15.34 -1.37
CA TYR A 244 9.48 16.28 -0.30
C TYR A 244 8.97 17.70 -0.64
N PHE A 245 9.19 18.17 -1.87
CA PHE A 245 8.81 19.52 -2.32
C PHE A 245 7.53 19.60 -3.12
N ALA A 246 7.13 18.53 -3.81
CA ALA A 246 5.95 18.53 -4.65
C ALA A 246 5.21 17.20 -4.55
N THR A 247 3.89 17.28 -4.64
CA THR A 247 3.00 16.14 -4.82
C THR A 247 2.49 16.13 -6.25
N SER A 248 2.71 15.04 -6.97
CA SER A 248 2.23 14.88 -8.35
C SER A 248 0.99 13.99 -8.40
N TYR A 249 0.00 14.38 -9.21
CA TYR A 249 -1.24 13.64 -9.43
C TYR A 249 -1.25 13.10 -10.86
N CYS A 250 -1.24 11.78 -10.99
CA CYS A 250 -1.36 11.10 -12.27
C CYS A 250 -2.72 10.42 -12.34
N GLN A 251 -3.53 10.77 -13.33
CA GLN A 251 -4.78 10.09 -13.60
C GLN A 251 -4.51 8.90 -14.51
N ILE A 252 -4.93 7.73 -14.05
CA ILE A 252 -4.85 6.49 -14.79
C ILE A 252 -6.28 6.07 -15.11
N ARG A 253 -6.62 6.06 -16.40
CA ARG A 253 -7.84 5.39 -16.88
C ARG A 253 -7.48 3.96 -17.25
N ARG A 254 -7.95 2.99 -16.47
CA ARG A 254 -7.63 1.56 -16.66
C ARG A 254 -8.82 0.83 -17.28
N ARG A 255 -8.65 0.31 -18.50
CA ARG A 255 -9.40 -0.89 -18.94
C ARG A 255 -8.67 -2.09 -18.36
N GLN A 256 -8.98 -2.48 -17.13
CA GLN A 256 -8.30 -3.61 -16.50
C GLN A 256 -9.29 -4.67 -16.04
N GLY A 257 -8.88 -5.91 -16.26
CA GLY A 257 -9.46 -7.08 -15.63
C GLY A 257 -9.21 -7.10 -14.11
N ARG A 258 -9.42 -8.26 -13.50
CA ARG A 258 -9.34 -8.43 -12.04
C ARG A 258 -8.26 -9.46 -11.71
N ALA A 259 -7.52 -9.24 -10.62
CA ALA A 259 -6.72 -10.33 -10.06
C ALA A 259 -7.67 -11.35 -9.43
N VAL A 260 -7.44 -12.62 -9.73
CA VAL A 260 -8.26 -13.74 -9.26
C VAL A 260 -7.34 -14.80 -8.66
N ALA A 261 -7.74 -15.34 -7.52
CA ALA A 261 -7.21 -16.61 -7.03
C ALA A 261 -7.95 -17.73 -7.76
N MET A 262 -7.20 -18.66 -8.31
CA MET A 262 -7.74 -19.86 -8.93
C MET A 262 -7.79 -21.00 -7.92
N ARG A 263 -8.54 -22.05 -8.24
CA ARG A 263 -8.67 -23.27 -7.44
C ARG A 263 -7.32 -23.94 -7.16
N ASP A 264 -6.39 -23.92 -8.11
CA ASP A 264 -5.01 -24.41 -7.95
C ASP A 264 -4.11 -23.51 -7.07
N CYS A 265 -4.70 -22.50 -6.42
CA CYS A 265 -4.01 -21.48 -5.62
C CYS A 265 -3.03 -20.60 -6.42
N LEU A 266 -3.06 -20.67 -7.75
CA LEU A 266 -2.34 -19.71 -8.59
C LEU A 266 -3.13 -18.41 -8.65
N VAL A 267 -2.39 -17.30 -8.66
CA VAL A 267 -2.97 -15.97 -8.86
C VAL A 267 -2.84 -15.63 -10.33
N ARG A 268 -3.96 -15.28 -10.94
CA ARG A 268 -4.05 -14.96 -12.37
C ARG A 268 -4.76 -13.64 -12.58
N PHE A 269 -4.62 -13.09 -13.78
CA PHE A 269 -5.32 -11.88 -14.16
C PHE A 269 -6.44 -12.24 -15.14
N ALA A 270 -7.68 -12.19 -14.66
CA ALA A 270 -8.86 -12.41 -15.49
C ALA A 270 -9.15 -11.14 -16.29
N ASN A 271 -8.95 -11.21 -17.60
CA ASN A 271 -9.26 -10.12 -18.52
C ASN A 271 -10.78 -9.89 -18.58
N ARG A 272 -11.19 -8.64 -18.83
CA ARG A 272 -12.59 -8.37 -19.13
C ARG A 272 -12.96 -8.97 -20.47
N THR A 273 -14.18 -9.47 -20.54
CA THR A 273 -14.80 -9.99 -21.75
C THR A 273 -16.11 -9.25 -21.99
N LYS A 274 -16.48 -9.05 -23.26
CA LYS A 274 -17.81 -8.56 -23.62
C LYS A 274 -18.86 -9.67 -23.63
N ASP A 275 -18.41 -10.92 -23.63
CA ASP A 275 -19.28 -12.08 -23.57
C ASP A 275 -19.59 -12.44 -22.12
N ALA A 276 -20.87 -12.36 -21.77
CA ALA A 276 -21.36 -12.73 -20.45
C ALA A 276 -21.25 -14.24 -20.19
N ALA A 277 -21.32 -15.08 -21.24
CA ALA A 277 -21.20 -16.53 -21.11
C ALA A 277 -19.79 -16.93 -20.68
N ALA A 278 -18.79 -16.42 -21.40
CA ALA A 278 -17.37 -16.47 -21.04
C ALA A 278 -17.11 -16.08 -19.57
N ALA A 279 -17.60 -14.91 -19.14
CA ALA A 279 -17.45 -14.47 -17.76
C ALA A 279 -18.05 -15.48 -16.76
N ARG A 280 -19.24 -16.02 -17.03
CA ARG A 280 -19.88 -17.00 -16.16
C ARG A 280 -19.12 -18.33 -16.10
N SER A 281 -18.53 -18.79 -17.20
CA SER A 281 -17.74 -20.04 -17.21
C SER A 281 -16.48 -20.00 -16.33
N LEU A 282 -16.00 -18.80 -15.94
CA LEU A 282 -14.86 -18.68 -15.03
C LEU A 282 -15.19 -19.14 -13.60
N VAL A 283 -16.46 -19.03 -13.18
CA VAL A 283 -16.91 -19.29 -11.80
C VAL A 283 -17.77 -20.53 -11.67
N LEU A 284 -18.36 -21.00 -12.76
CA LEU A 284 -19.18 -22.20 -12.79
C LEU A 284 -18.32 -23.47 -12.88
N VAL A 285 -18.67 -24.48 -12.11
CA VAL A 285 -18.08 -25.83 -12.15
C VAL A 285 -18.67 -26.58 -13.35
N THR A 286 -18.05 -26.39 -14.52
CA THR A 286 -18.33 -27.14 -15.75
C THR A 286 -17.10 -27.96 -16.16
N ASP A 287 -17.26 -28.91 -17.08
CA ASP A 287 -16.15 -29.67 -17.68
C ASP A 287 -15.53 -28.95 -18.88
N ASP A 288 -16.12 -27.83 -19.33
CA ASP A 288 -15.65 -27.07 -20.48
C ASP A 288 -14.34 -26.34 -20.18
N PRO A 289 -13.30 -26.46 -21.03
CA PRO A 289 -12.04 -25.77 -20.81
C PRO A 289 -12.21 -24.25 -20.92
N ILE A 290 -11.57 -23.49 -20.04
CA ILE A 290 -11.54 -22.03 -20.16
C ILE A 290 -10.62 -21.62 -21.32
N GLU A 291 -11.10 -20.73 -22.19
CA GLU A 291 -10.24 -20.14 -23.21
C GLU A 291 -9.11 -19.34 -22.55
N VAL A 292 -7.86 -19.75 -22.80
CA VAL A 292 -6.63 -19.17 -22.22
C VAL A 292 -6.53 -17.65 -22.46
N HIS A 293 -7.22 -17.12 -23.46
CA HIS A 293 -7.26 -15.69 -23.79
C HIS A 293 -7.95 -14.85 -22.68
N GLU A 294 -8.84 -15.47 -21.90
CA GLU A 294 -9.61 -14.82 -20.84
C GLU A 294 -8.80 -14.69 -19.54
N ILE A 295 -7.88 -15.62 -19.29
CA ILE A 295 -7.07 -15.63 -18.07
C ILE A 295 -5.59 -15.69 -18.43
N ALA A 296 -4.91 -14.55 -18.29
CA ALA A 296 -3.47 -14.50 -18.37
C ALA A 296 -2.84 -14.91 -17.03
N ASN A 297 -1.59 -15.39 -17.07
CA ASN A 297 -0.73 -15.35 -15.89
C ASN A 297 -0.70 -13.91 -15.35
N LEU A 298 -0.31 -13.72 -14.09
CA LEU A 298 -0.25 -12.39 -13.47
C LEU A 298 0.87 -11.50 -14.05
N ASP A 299 0.95 -11.39 -15.37
CA ASP A 299 1.61 -10.34 -16.11
C ASP A 299 0.64 -9.18 -16.22
N TRP A 300 0.70 -8.30 -15.24
CA TRP A 300 -0.17 -7.13 -15.20
C TRP A 300 -0.04 -6.32 -16.50
N PRO A 301 -1.13 -6.15 -17.28
CA PRO A 301 -1.01 -5.63 -18.63
C PRO A 301 -0.41 -4.23 -18.63
N SER A 302 0.77 -4.08 -19.23
CA SER A 302 1.42 -2.79 -19.45
C SER A 302 0.68 -1.95 -20.50
N LYS A 303 -0.07 -2.61 -21.40
CA LYS A 303 -0.58 -2.03 -22.66
C LYS A 303 -1.88 -1.20 -22.55
N GLY A 304 -2.55 -1.16 -21.39
CA GLY A 304 -3.86 -0.50 -21.24
C GLY A 304 -3.90 0.78 -20.39
N THR A 305 -2.74 1.28 -19.97
CA THR A 305 -2.65 2.36 -18.97
C THR A 305 -2.47 3.71 -19.65
N VAL A 306 -3.56 4.46 -19.89
CA VAL A 306 -3.39 5.88 -20.26
C VAL A 306 -3.05 6.63 -18.97
N THR A 307 -1.78 6.97 -18.81
CA THR A 307 -1.29 7.79 -17.69
C THR A 307 -1.24 9.23 -18.16
N ARG A 308 -2.05 10.11 -17.55
CA ARG A 308 -1.99 11.55 -17.79
C ARG A 308 -1.56 12.24 -16.51
N LEU A 309 -0.49 13.03 -16.55
CA LEU A 309 -0.16 13.94 -15.45
C LEU A 309 -1.25 15.02 -15.42
N VAL A 310 -2.03 15.08 -14.33
CA VAL A 310 -3.14 16.01 -14.18
C VAL A 310 -2.70 17.27 -13.45
N GLY A 311 -1.76 17.15 -12.50
CA GLY A 311 -1.29 18.31 -11.76
C GLY A 311 -0.08 18.03 -10.89
N VAL A 312 0.55 19.12 -10.46
CA VAL A 312 1.66 19.13 -9.51
C VAL A 312 1.34 20.19 -8.45
N GLN A 313 1.26 19.80 -7.19
CA GLN A 313 1.13 20.72 -6.06
C GLN A 313 2.47 20.90 -5.38
N VAL A 314 2.99 22.12 -5.38
CA VAL A 314 4.25 22.47 -4.70
C VAL A 314 3.95 22.80 -3.23
N HIS A 315 4.69 22.16 -2.32
CA HIS A 315 4.63 22.43 -0.88
C HIS A 315 5.44 23.69 -0.54
N TRP A 316 4.93 24.85 -0.90
CA TRP A 316 5.61 26.14 -0.70
C TRP A 316 6.07 26.39 0.74
N GLY A 317 5.33 25.91 1.74
CA GLY A 317 5.77 25.98 3.14
C GLY A 317 7.08 25.22 3.42
N ARG A 318 7.26 24.03 2.82
CA ARG A 318 8.52 23.26 2.95
C ARG A 318 9.66 23.94 2.20
N VAL A 319 9.39 24.44 0.98
CA VAL A 319 10.36 25.20 0.18
C VAL A 319 10.83 26.44 0.95
N TRP A 320 9.89 27.21 1.53
CA TRP A 320 10.20 28.40 2.30
C TRP A 320 10.99 28.08 3.57
N ASN A 321 10.61 27.04 4.32
CA ASN A 321 11.35 26.63 5.51
C ASN A 321 12.81 26.31 5.18
N VAL A 322 13.06 25.53 4.12
CA VAL A 322 14.43 25.22 3.67
C VAL A 322 15.16 26.48 3.22
N ALA A 323 14.52 27.37 2.45
CA ALA A 323 15.13 28.62 2.03
C ALA A 323 15.54 29.51 3.22
N VAL A 324 14.66 29.65 4.22
CA VAL A 324 14.96 30.38 5.46
C VAL A 324 16.08 29.71 6.25
N PHE A 325 16.07 28.37 6.35
CA PHE A 325 17.13 27.63 7.02
C PHE A 325 18.49 27.86 6.36
N VAL A 326 18.56 27.79 5.02
CA VAL A 326 19.78 28.06 4.26
C VAL A 326 20.23 29.51 4.46
N ALA A 327 19.31 30.47 4.41
CA ALA A 327 19.64 31.88 4.65
C ALA A 327 20.23 32.09 6.06
N LEU A 328 19.61 31.53 7.09
CA LEU A 328 20.11 31.56 8.47
C LEU A 328 21.46 30.83 8.58
N ALA A 329 21.60 29.66 7.95
CA ALA A 329 22.84 28.91 7.95
C ALA A 329 23.99 29.70 7.31
N LEU A 330 23.72 30.58 6.33
CA LEU A 330 24.74 31.40 5.67
C LEU A 330 25.02 32.75 6.36
N LEU A 331 24.16 33.21 7.28
CA LEU A 331 24.34 34.51 7.96
C LEU A 331 25.71 34.73 8.63
N PRO A 332 26.37 33.71 9.24
CA PRO A 332 27.69 33.90 9.85
C PRO A 332 28.80 34.20 8.83
N ALA A 333 28.61 33.88 7.54
CA ALA A 333 29.58 34.15 6.46
C ALA A 333 30.06 35.61 6.47
N ARG A 334 29.12 36.55 6.59
CA ARG A 334 29.41 37.98 6.56
C ARG A 334 30.33 38.43 7.71
N TRP A 335 30.34 37.72 8.84
CA TRP A 335 31.18 38.03 9.99
C TRP A 335 32.58 37.43 9.84
N VAL A 336 32.65 36.27 9.18
CA VAL A 336 33.91 35.59 8.89
C VAL A 336 34.68 36.34 7.79
N PHE A 337 34.02 36.84 6.75
CA PHE A 337 34.68 37.47 5.60
C PHE A 337 34.89 38.99 5.71
N ARG A 338 34.12 39.75 6.52
CA ARG A 338 34.33 41.22 6.66
C ARG A 338 35.66 41.61 7.31
N ARG A 339 36.20 40.79 8.22
CA ARG A 339 37.45 41.12 8.95
C ARG A 339 38.74 41.03 8.10
N ARG A 340 38.64 40.66 6.83
CA ARG A 340 39.75 40.71 5.86
C ARG A 340 39.84 42.03 5.09
N ALA A 341 38.83 42.91 5.16
CA ALA A 341 38.86 44.19 4.46
C ALA A 341 39.48 45.32 5.30
N ASP A 342 39.58 45.13 6.62
CA ASP A 342 40.10 46.11 7.58
C ASP A 342 41.49 45.75 8.13
N ALA A 343 42.14 44.72 7.57
CA ALA A 343 43.50 44.25 7.91
C ALA A 343 44.26 43.98 6.62
#